data_AF-A0A930AZP2-F1
#
_entry.id   AF-A0A930AZP2-F1
#
_cell.length_a   1.000
_cell.length_b   1.000
_cell.length_c   1.000
_cell.angle_alpha   90.00
_cell.angle_beta   90.00
_cell.angle_gamma   90.00
#
_symmetry.space_group_name_H-M   'P 1'
#
loop_
_entity.id
_entity.type
_entity.pdbx_description
1 polymer ?
#
loop_
_entity_poly.entity_id
_entity_poly.type
_entity_poly.pdbx_seq_one_letter_code
_entity_poly.pdbx_strand_id
1 'polypeptide(L)' 'MIQSIIEKYKDKIAVGTKGFIDITWIEQTEKKLGFPLPDSYKEMLLNYEFISVCGI' A
#
# COMPACT_ATOMS: atom_id res chain seq x y z
N MET A 1 -10.23 -4.53 -1.33
CA MET A 1 -10.92 -3.75 -0.24
C MET A 1 -10.45 -2.30 -0.19
N ILE A 2 -9.14 -2.08 -0.36
CA ILE A 2 -8.50 -0.77 -0.20
C ILE A 2 -8.98 0.26 -1.24
N GLN A 3 -9.27 -0.20 -2.46
CA GLN A 3 -9.80 0.64 -3.54
C GLN A 3 -11.10 1.35 -3.14
N SER A 4 -12.04 0.65 -2.53
CA SER A 4 -13.31 1.24 -2.08
C SER A 4 -13.12 2.28 -0.97
N ILE A 5 -12.09 2.13 -0.13
CA ILE A 5 -11.76 3.11 0.91
C ILE A 5 -11.15 4.37 0.27
N ILE A 6 -10.21 4.19 -0.66
CA ILE A 6 -9.58 5.30 -1.39
C ILE A 6 -10.62 6.09 -2.18
N GLU A 7 -11.52 5.40 -2.90
CA GLU A 7 -12.58 6.07 -3.66
C GLU A 7 -13.53 6.86 -2.76
N LYS A 8 -13.95 6.27 -1.63
CA LYS A 8 -14.84 6.91 -0.66
C LYS A 8 -14.24 8.16 -0.02
N TYR A 9 -12.92 8.19 0.18
CA TYR A 9 -12.22 9.29 0.88
C TYR A 9 -11.20 10.00 -0.01
N LYS A 10 -11.38 9.99 -1.33
CA LYS A 10 -10.43 10.53 -2.30
C LYS A 10 -10.02 11.99 -2.03
N ASP A 11 -10.92 12.78 -1.45
CA ASP A 11 -10.68 14.20 -1.13
C ASP A 11 -9.87 14.40 0.17
N LYS A 12 -9.67 13.32 0.94
CA LYS A 12 -8.98 13.32 2.24
C LYS A 12 -7.77 12.39 2.27
N ILE A 13 -7.51 11.66 1.20
CA ILE A 13 -6.44 10.67 1.11
C ILE A 13 -5.48 11.07 -0.02
N ALA A 14 -4.20 11.18 0.32
CA ALA A 14 -3.12 11.19 -0.66
C ALA A 14 -2.65 9.76 -0.88
N VAL A 15 -2.48 9.38 -2.14
CA VAL A 15 -1.89 8.10 -2.52
C VAL A 15 -0.57 8.33 -3.23
N GLY A 16 0.39 7.45 -2.96
CA GLY A 16 1.67 7.43 -3.66
C GLY A 16 1.54 6.88 -5.09
N THR A 17 2.68 6.77 -5.75
CA THR A 17 2.76 6.32 -7.14
C THR A 17 2.24 4.88 -7.27
N LYS A 18 1.33 4.66 -8.24
CA LYS A 18 0.81 3.33 -8.55
C LYS A 18 1.86 2.50 -9.28
N GLY A 19 2.06 1.26 -8.83
CA GLY A 19 3.02 0.32 -9.42
C GLY A 19 4.48 0.64 -9.13
N PHE A 20 4.76 1.50 -8.13
CA PHE A 20 6.13 1.79 -7.70
C PHE A 20 6.77 0.61 -6.97
N ILE A 21 5.97 -0.17 -6.23
CA ILE A 21 6.42 -1.35 -5.50
C ILE A 21 6.00 -2.59 -6.28
N ASP A 22 6.96 -3.45 -6.58
CA ASP A 22 6.73 -4.74 -7.22
C ASP A 22 6.82 -5.91 -6.22
N ILE A 23 6.44 -7.10 -6.68
CA ILE A 23 6.42 -8.32 -5.86
C ILE A 23 7.81 -8.66 -5.31
N THR A 24 8.87 -8.47 -6.08
CA THR A 24 10.25 -8.76 -5.67
C THR A 24 10.66 -7.92 -4.46
N TRP A 25 10.25 -6.64 -4.44
CA TRP A 25 10.51 -5.75 -3.32
C TRP A 25 9.81 -6.24 -2.05
N ILE A 26 8.56 -6.71 -2.17
CA ILE A 26 7.78 -7.27 -1.05
C ILE A 26 8.46 -8.53 -0.50
N GLU A 27 8.85 -9.48 -1.34
CA GLU A 27 9.51 -10.73 -0.93
C GLU A 27 10.84 -10.46 -0.21
N GLN A 28 11.64 -9.51 -0.72
CA GLN A 28 12.89 -9.10 -0.06
C GLN A 28 12.63 -8.46 1.30
N THR A 29 11.55 -7.69 1.43
CA THR A 29 11.17 -7.03 2.67
C THR A 29 10.68 -8.03 3.71
N GLU A 30 9.80 -8.96 3.33
CA GLU A 30 9.38 -10.07 4.21
C GLU A 30 10.57 -10.88 4.72
N LYS A 31 11.54 -11.18 3.84
CA LYS A 31 12.77 -11.87 4.21
C LYS A 31 13.61 -11.09 5.22
N LYS A 32 13.74 -9.77 5.06
CA LYS A 32 14.49 -8.91 5.99
C LYS A 32 13.78 -8.75 7.33
N LEU A 33 12.45 -8.67 7.30
CA LEU A 33 11.60 -8.53 8.49
C LEU A 33 11.49 -9.85 9.28
N GLY A 34 11.66 -10.99 8.61
CA GLY A 34 11.54 -12.32 9.21
C GLY A 34 10.09 -12.77 9.44
N PHE A 35 9.12 -12.06 8.86
CA PHE A 35 7.69 -12.40 8.91
C PHE A 35 6.98 -11.97 7.62
N PRO A 36 5.89 -12.65 7.24
CA PRO A 36 5.10 -12.26 6.08
C PRO A 36 4.27 -11.01 6.35
N LEU A 37 4.18 -10.12 5.36
CA LEU A 37 3.29 -8.98 5.39
C LEU A 37 1.84 -9.45 5.24
N PRO A 38 0.87 -8.79 5.91
CA PRO A 38 -0.55 -9.09 5.74
C PRO A 38 -0.98 -8.95 4.27
N ASP A 39 -1.87 -9.83 3.81
CA ASP A 39 -2.32 -9.82 2.41
C ASP A 39 -2.97 -8.50 2.00
N SER A 40 -3.73 -7.86 2.90
CA SER A 40 -4.30 -6.54 2.67
C SER A 40 -3.26 -5.44 2.48
N TYR A 41 -2.11 -5.56 3.16
CA TYR A 41 -1.01 -4.61 3.03
C TYR A 41 -0.22 -4.85 1.75
N LYS A 42 -0.02 -6.11 1.34
CA LYS A 42 0.56 -6.44 0.02
C LYS A 42 -0.34 -5.96 -1.12
N GLU A 43 -1.66 -6.16 -1.03
CA GLU A 43 -2.64 -5.59 -1.98
C GLU A 43 -2.51 -4.06 -2.07
N MET A 44 -2.29 -3.40 -0.93
CA MET A 44 -2.04 -1.95 -0.89
C MET A 44 -0.77 -1.59 -1.67
N LEU A 45 0.37 -2.19 -1.31
CA LEU A 45 1.68 -1.84 -1.85
C LEU A 45 1.78 -2.08 -3.36
N LEU A 46 1.15 -3.14 -3.86
CA LEU A 46 1.09 -3.43 -5.31
C LEU A 46 0.29 -2.37 -6.09
N ASN A 47 -0.59 -1.63 -5.42
CA ASN A 47 -1.41 -0.59 -6.05
C ASN A 47 -0.93 0.82 -5.74
N TYR A 48 -0.33 1.06 -4.57
CA TYR A 48 0.08 2.38 -4.10
C TYR A 48 1.30 2.25 -3.21
N GLU A 49 2.33 3.05 -3.48
CA GLU A 49 3.52 3.15 -2.63
C GLU A 49 3.19 3.46 -1.17
N PHE A 50 2.26 4.40 -0.96
CA PHE A 50 1.74 4.74 0.36
C PHE A 50 0.29 5.23 0.26
N ILE A 51 -0.39 5.24 1.41
CA ILE A 51 -1.68 5.89 1.60
C ILE A 51 -1.52 6.79 2.83
N SER A 52 -1.84 8.07 2.69
CA SER A 52 -1.77 9.06 3.75
C SER A 52 -3.08 9.82 3.85
N VAL A 53 -3.48 10.20 5.06
CA VAL A 53 -4.67 11.01 5.30
C VAL A 53 -4.25 12.48 5.35
N CYS A 54 -4.72 13.27 4.39
CA CYS A 54 -4.46 14.70 4.34
C CYS A 54 -5.24 15.42 5.46
N GLY A 55 -4.54 16.14 6.34
CA GLY A 55 -5.15 16.97 7.38
C GLY A 55 -4.98 16.47 8.82
N ILE A 56 -4.09 15.51 9.05
CA ILE A 56 -3.55 15.17 10.38
C ILE A 56 -2.06 15.48 10.39
#